data_AF-M1C1S4-F1
#
_entry.id   AF-M1C1S4-F1
#
_cell.length_a   1.000
_cell.length_b   1.000
_cell.length_c   1.000
_cell.angle_alpha   90.00
_cell.angle_beta   90.00
_cell.angle_gamma   90.00
#
_symmetry.space_group_name_H-M   'P 1'
#
loop_
_entity.id
_entity.type
_entity.pdbx_description
1 polymer ?
#
loop_
_entity_poly.entity_id
_entity_poly.type
_entity_poly.pdbx_seq_one_letter_code
_entity_poly.pdbx_strand_id
1 'polypeptide(L)'
;MGTGKKKIEIEKITKKTARMATFSKRKKGLFRKAEELESLTSSRVTFVVFSPSDIPYTYGDVNSIIKKHFSSCNRSEISTSVMNSHHSSYDVSGESSESKSSSTPKGNGLRGWVEDIDVEGQNLNQLLMLKEQLEGTRKKIVSNDSESFQAFFM
;
A
#
# COMPACT_ATOMS: atom_id res chain seq x y z
N MET A 1 12.02 16.90 35.28
CA MET A 1 11.01 17.83 34.70
C MET A 1 11.27 17.94 33.21
N GLY A 2 10.26 17.72 32.36
CA GLY A 2 10.43 17.86 30.91
C GLY A 2 10.50 19.33 30.51
N THR A 3 11.49 19.73 29.71
CA THR A 3 11.46 21.04 29.05
C THR A 3 10.27 21.02 28.08
N GLY A 4 9.32 21.95 28.20
CA GLY A 4 8.08 21.96 27.42
C GLY A 4 8.26 22.04 25.89
N LYS A 5 7.18 22.37 25.16
CA LYS A 5 7.24 22.50 23.69
C LYS A 5 8.24 23.60 23.31
N LYS A 6 9.24 23.26 22.50
CA LYS A 6 10.21 24.21 21.94
C LYS A 6 9.89 24.49 20.48
N LYS A 7 10.10 25.73 20.04
CA LYS A 7 10.08 26.09 18.61
C LYS A 7 11.23 25.36 17.90
N ILE A 8 10.97 24.86 16.70
CA ILE A 8 11.96 24.25 15.82
C ILE A 8 11.81 24.82 14.42
N GLU A 9 12.88 24.81 13.64
CA GLU A 9 12.89 25.25 12.25
C GLU A 9 12.07 24.29 11.35
N ILE A 10 11.52 24.81 10.25
CA ILE A 10 10.75 24.05 9.26
C ILE A 10 11.72 23.49 8.21
N GLU A 11 12.55 22.56 8.66
CA GLU A 11 13.52 21.84 7.85
C GLU A 11 13.55 20.34 8.22
N LYS A 12 14.35 19.55 7.50
CA LYS A 12 14.47 18.11 7.75
C LYS A 12 15.20 17.87 9.08
N ILE A 13 14.46 17.48 10.13
CA ILE A 13 15.02 17.11 11.45
C ILE A 13 16.14 16.08 11.29
N THR A 14 17.39 16.42 11.59
CA THR A 14 18.56 15.56 11.32
C THR A 14 18.55 14.27 12.15
N LYS A 15 18.28 14.36 13.45
CA LYS A 15 18.27 13.21 14.38
C LYS A 15 17.12 12.23 14.09
N LYS A 16 17.44 10.99 13.69
CA LYS A 16 16.47 9.95 13.30
C LYS A 16 15.36 9.71 14.34
N THR A 17 15.71 9.52 15.61
CA THR A 17 14.72 9.28 16.67
C THR A 17 13.76 10.47 16.86
N ALA A 18 14.29 11.69 16.80
CA ALA A 18 13.48 12.91 16.90
C ALA A 18 12.59 13.08 15.67
N ARG A 19 13.10 12.76 14.47
CA ARG A 19 12.34 12.76 13.21
C ARG A 19 11.19 11.76 13.28
N MET A 20 11.44 10.53 13.71
CA MET A 20 10.42 9.48 13.84
C MET A 20 9.34 9.86 14.87
N ALA A 21 9.75 10.34 16.05
CA ALA A 21 8.80 10.79 17.07
C ALA A 21 7.97 11.99 16.59
N THR A 22 8.59 12.92 15.87
CA THR A 22 7.90 14.09 15.31
C THR A 22 6.93 13.68 14.21
N PHE A 23 7.33 12.76 13.32
CA PHE A 23 6.45 12.19 12.31
C PHE A 23 5.20 11.59 12.96
N SER A 24 5.36 10.68 13.94
CA SER A 24 4.22 10.04 14.60
C SER A 24 3.28 11.05 15.25
N LYS A 25 3.83 12.06 15.94
CA LYS A 25 3.04 13.11 16.61
C LYS A 25 2.34 14.03 15.62
N ARG A 26 3.04 14.52 14.59
CA ARG A 26 2.49 15.43 13.58
C ARG A 26 1.46 14.72 12.69
N LYS A 27 1.73 13.48 12.28
CA LYS A 27 0.76 12.64 11.57
C LYS A 27 -0.53 12.49 12.38
N LYS A 28 -0.45 12.11 13.66
CA LYS A 28 -1.63 12.01 14.52
C LYS A 28 -2.38 13.35 14.63
N GLY A 29 -1.66 14.45 14.81
CA GLY A 29 -2.26 15.79 14.87
C GLY A 29 -2.93 16.21 13.56
N LEU A 30 -2.33 15.89 12.42
CA LEU A 30 -2.87 16.16 11.09
C LEU A 30 -4.16 15.38 10.83
N PHE A 31 -4.19 14.09 11.19
CA PHE A 31 -5.40 13.25 11.08
C PHE A 31 -6.55 13.82 11.90
N ARG A 32 -6.28 14.21 13.16
CA ARG A 32 -7.30 14.83 14.00
C ARG A 32 -7.78 16.17 13.43
N LYS A 33 -6.88 16.96 12.85
CA LYS A 33 -7.26 18.23 12.23
C LYS A 33 -8.10 18.05 10.97
N ALA A 34 -7.86 17.00 10.21
CA ALA A 34 -8.70 16.67 9.06
C ALA A 34 -10.11 16.26 9.51
N GLU A 35 -10.22 15.43 10.54
CA GLU A 35 -11.51 15.04 11.14
C GLU A 35 -12.27 16.26 11.68
N GLU A 36 -11.59 17.13 12.43
CA GLU A 36 -12.17 18.41 12.90
C GLU A 36 -12.65 19.28 11.72
N LEU A 37 -11.88 19.33 10.61
CA LEU A 37 -12.22 20.13 9.44
C LEU A 37 -13.42 19.59 8.68
N GLU A 38 -13.47 18.29 8.42
CA GLU A 38 -14.61 17.62 7.77
C GLU A 38 -15.87 17.82 8.60
N SER A 39 -15.77 17.63 9.92
CA SER A 39 -16.88 17.82 10.85
C SER A 39 -17.45 19.24 10.84
N LEU A 40 -16.59 20.26 10.79
CA LEU A 40 -17.02 21.66 10.84
C LEU A 40 -17.55 22.20 9.51
N THR A 41 -17.03 21.70 8.40
CA THR A 41 -17.27 22.31 7.08
C THR A 41 -18.09 21.45 6.13
N SER A 42 -18.39 20.20 6.50
CA SER A 42 -18.99 19.20 5.61
C SER A 42 -18.21 19.00 4.31
N SER A 43 -16.91 19.34 4.31
CA SER A 43 -16.01 19.09 3.18
C SER A 43 -15.42 17.69 3.29
N ARG A 44 -14.99 17.13 2.16
CA ARG A 44 -14.20 15.88 2.13
C ARG A 44 -12.72 16.22 2.06
N VAL A 45 -11.93 15.68 2.97
CA VAL A 45 -10.48 15.86 3.08
C VAL A 45 -9.82 14.52 2.87
N THR A 46 -8.74 14.50 2.09
CA THR A 46 -8.02 13.26 1.82
C THR A 46 -6.56 13.58 1.54
N PHE A 47 -5.66 12.78 2.09
CA PHE A 47 -4.22 12.96 1.91
C PHE A 47 -3.47 11.66 2.16
N VAL A 48 -2.24 11.62 1.63
CA VAL A 48 -1.30 10.52 1.80
C VAL A 48 -0.01 11.07 2.41
N VAL A 49 0.51 10.42 3.45
CA VAL A 49 1.79 10.77 4.08
C VAL A 49 2.68 9.55 4.11
N PHE A 50 3.89 9.66 3.54
CA PHE A 50 4.91 8.62 3.65
C PHE A 50 5.74 8.81 4.90
N SER A 51 5.97 7.72 5.63
CA SER A 51 6.91 7.72 6.75
C SER A 51 8.36 7.84 6.26
N PRO A 52 9.31 8.15 7.15
CA PRO A 52 10.73 8.06 6.82
C PRO A 52 11.21 6.65 6.41
N SER A 53 10.35 5.63 6.54
CA SER A 53 10.58 4.25 6.09
C SER A 53 9.77 3.92 4.82
N ASP A 54 9.28 4.94 4.10
CA ASP A 54 8.51 4.84 2.86
C ASP A 54 7.18 4.08 2.95
N ILE A 55 6.70 3.82 4.18
CA ILE A 55 5.37 3.25 4.42
C ILE A 55 4.31 4.36 4.28
N PRO A 56 3.30 4.20 3.40
CA PRO A 56 2.22 5.17 3.25
C PRO A 56 1.20 5.09 4.40
N TYR A 57 0.67 6.25 4.77
CA TYR A 57 -0.48 6.41 5.65
C TYR A 57 -1.50 7.30 4.97
N THR A 58 -2.74 6.85 4.91
CA THR A 58 -3.83 7.55 4.22
C THR A 58 -4.89 8.02 5.21
N TYR A 59 -5.53 9.13 4.88
CA TYR A 59 -6.76 9.60 5.51
C TYR A 59 -7.78 9.89 4.41
N GLY A 60 -9.04 9.51 4.62
CA GLY A 60 -10.10 9.61 3.62
C GLY A 60 -10.01 8.56 2.50
N ASP A 61 -10.97 8.59 1.58
CA ASP A 61 -11.03 7.66 0.45
C ASP A 61 -10.17 8.16 -0.72
N VAL A 62 -8.88 7.81 -0.66
CA VAL A 62 -7.88 8.13 -1.68
C VAL A 62 -8.27 7.53 -3.03
N ASN A 63 -8.85 6.32 -3.06
CA ASN A 63 -9.20 5.64 -4.30
C ASN A 63 -10.32 6.36 -5.05
N SER A 64 -11.34 6.85 -4.34
CA SER A 64 -12.41 7.64 -4.93
C SER A 64 -11.89 8.95 -5.53
N ILE A 65 -10.96 9.62 -4.86
CA ILE A 65 -10.33 10.85 -5.38
C ILE A 65 -9.49 10.55 -6.60
N ILE A 66 -8.62 9.53 -6.56
CA ILE A 66 -7.82 9.12 -7.71
C ILE A 66 -8.75 8.79 -8.88
N LYS A 67 -9.75 7.93 -8.67
CA LYS A 67 -10.74 7.61 -9.71
C LYS A 67 -11.39 8.88 -10.25
N LYS A 68 -11.88 9.80 -9.42
CA LYS A 68 -12.51 11.04 -9.87
C LYS A 68 -11.57 11.90 -10.72
N HIS A 69 -10.33 12.10 -10.30
CA HIS A 69 -9.38 12.97 -10.99
C HIS A 69 -8.80 12.34 -12.26
N PHE A 70 -8.54 11.03 -12.25
CA PHE A 70 -7.97 10.33 -13.42
C PHE A 70 -9.03 9.82 -14.40
N SER A 71 -10.29 9.61 -13.98
CA SER A 71 -11.39 9.30 -14.90
C SER A 71 -11.74 10.48 -15.82
N SER A 72 -11.47 11.71 -15.37
CA SER A 72 -11.58 12.90 -16.22
C SER A 72 -10.46 13.00 -17.26
N CYS A 73 -9.36 12.24 -17.10
CA CYS A 73 -8.23 12.20 -18.04
C CYS A 73 -8.45 11.16 -19.16
N ASN A 74 -9.23 10.10 -18.91
CA ASN A 74 -9.53 9.06 -19.90
C ASN A 74 -10.51 9.51 -21.02
N ARG A 75 -10.82 10.80 -21.15
CA ARG A 75 -11.64 11.31 -22.28
C ARG A 75 -10.82 11.80 -23.48
N SER A 76 -9.50 11.80 -23.40
CA SER A 76 -8.64 11.79 -24.59
C SER A 76 -7.48 10.83 -24.38
N GLU A 77 -7.51 9.75 -25.15
CA GLU A 77 -6.38 8.86 -25.44
C GLU A 77 -5.88 8.00 -24.27
N ILE A 78 -6.39 6.77 -24.22
CA ILE A 78 -5.61 5.55 -24.50
C ILE A 78 -6.58 4.37 -24.43
N SER A 79 -6.97 3.88 -25.60
CA SER A 79 -7.44 2.51 -25.77
C SER A 79 -6.27 1.58 -25.48
N THR A 80 -6.33 0.79 -24.41
CA THR A 80 -6.20 -0.68 -24.51
C THR A 80 -6.37 -1.35 -23.14
N SER A 81 -7.30 -2.31 -23.16
CA SER A 81 -7.49 -3.45 -22.27
C SER A 81 -6.34 -3.81 -21.32
N VAL A 82 -6.63 -3.96 -20.02
CA VAL A 82 -6.77 -5.28 -19.38
C VAL A 82 -7.66 -5.14 -18.14
N MET A 83 -8.70 -5.96 -18.06
CA MET A 83 -9.62 -6.06 -16.93
C MET A 83 -9.12 -7.04 -15.87
N ASN A 84 -9.63 -6.82 -14.65
CA ASN A 84 -9.84 -7.74 -13.53
C ASN A 84 -8.66 -8.03 -12.58
N SER A 85 -8.66 -7.29 -11.45
CA SER A 85 -8.27 -7.85 -10.15
C SER A 85 -9.53 -8.01 -9.32
N HIS A 86 -9.87 -9.25 -8.97
CA HIS A 86 -10.98 -9.61 -8.09
C HIS A 86 -10.83 -8.90 -6.74
N HIS A 87 -11.84 -8.09 -6.43
CA HIS A 87 -12.02 -7.38 -5.17
C HIS A 87 -12.98 -8.22 -4.31
N SER A 88 -12.47 -8.85 -3.25
CA SER A 88 -13.34 -9.37 -2.19
C SER A 88 -13.43 -8.34 -1.08
N SER A 89 -14.57 -7.65 -1.03
CA SER A 89 -15.00 -6.76 0.04
C SER A 89 -15.44 -7.57 1.25
N TYR A 90 -15.07 -7.13 2.46
CA TYR A 90 -15.89 -7.44 3.63
C TYR A 90 -16.70 -6.20 3.99
N ASP A 91 -18.01 -6.40 3.97
CA ASP A 91 -19.05 -5.45 4.32
C ASP A 91 -19.52 -5.66 5.78
N VAL A 92 -20.36 -4.73 6.20
CA VAL A 92 -20.67 -4.27 7.56
C VAL A 92 -21.88 -4.98 8.21
N SER A 93 -22.01 -4.79 9.53
CA SER A 93 -23.20 -4.93 10.41
C SER A 93 -23.52 -6.30 11.03
N GLY A 94 -23.83 -6.27 12.34
CA GLY A 94 -24.05 -7.45 13.17
C GLY A 94 -25.49 -7.69 13.59
N GLU A 95 -25.68 -8.71 14.44
CA GLU A 95 -26.80 -8.89 15.37
C GLU A 95 -26.49 -10.03 16.35
N SER A 96 -27.18 -10.04 17.49
CA SER A 96 -26.90 -10.87 18.66
C SER A 96 -27.42 -12.30 18.53
N SER A 97 -26.67 -13.29 19.01
CA SER A 97 -27.24 -14.47 19.67
C SER A 97 -26.15 -15.27 20.40
N GLU A 98 -26.40 -15.53 21.68
CA GLU A 98 -25.57 -16.29 22.59
C GLU A 98 -25.51 -17.77 22.22
N SER A 99 -24.32 -18.36 22.15
CA SER A 99 -24.09 -19.81 22.25
C SER A 99 -22.66 -20.10 22.66
N LYS A 100 -22.52 -20.80 23.78
CA LYS A 100 -21.26 -21.30 24.35
C LYS A 100 -20.66 -22.37 23.43
N SER A 101 -19.42 -22.17 23.00
CA SER A 101 -18.45 -23.27 22.91
C SER A 101 -17.02 -22.74 22.93
N SER A 102 -16.27 -23.32 23.86
CA SER A 102 -14.82 -23.45 23.90
C SER A 102 -14.10 -23.36 22.55
N SER A 103 -13.16 -22.43 22.44
CA SER A 103 -11.72 -22.71 22.25
C SER A 103 -11.01 -21.45 21.81
N THR A 104 -9.95 -21.10 22.53
CA THR A 104 -8.94 -20.16 22.04
C THR A 104 -8.07 -20.86 21.01
N PRO A 105 -7.67 -20.17 19.93
CA PRO A 105 -6.28 -20.24 19.49
C PRO A 105 -5.79 -18.80 19.19
N LYS A 106 -4.90 -18.19 19.99
CA LYS A 106 -3.45 -18.45 20.04
C LYS A 106 -2.88 -18.88 18.69
N GLY A 107 -2.30 -17.91 17.96
CA GLY A 107 -1.31 -18.15 16.89
C GLY A 107 -1.87 -18.91 15.70
N ASN A 108 -1.60 -18.49 14.48
CA ASN A 108 -0.29 -18.67 13.89
C ASN A 108 -0.21 -17.76 12.67
N GLY A 109 0.96 -17.15 12.45
CA GLY A 109 1.22 -16.32 11.28
C GLY A 109 1.21 -17.12 9.98
N LEU A 110 2.06 -16.69 9.03
CA LEU A 110 2.22 -17.17 7.64
C LEU A 110 1.89 -18.65 7.33
N ARG A 111 2.06 -19.59 8.27
CA ARG A 111 1.68 -21.00 8.12
C ARG A 111 0.20 -21.24 7.82
N GLY A 112 -0.73 -20.54 8.47
CA GLY A 112 -2.16 -20.76 8.21
C GLY A 112 -2.57 -20.33 6.80
N TRP A 113 -2.00 -19.22 6.33
CA TRP A 113 -2.24 -18.71 4.97
C TRP A 113 -1.68 -19.60 3.86
N VAL A 114 -0.67 -20.43 4.18
CA VAL A 114 -0.05 -21.39 3.24
C VAL A 114 -0.85 -22.69 3.16
N GLU A 115 -1.54 -23.07 4.24
CA GLU A 115 -2.34 -24.30 4.30
C GLU A 115 -3.73 -24.14 3.65
N ASP A 116 -4.22 -22.91 3.49
CA ASP A 116 -5.50 -22.57 2.81
C ASP A 116 -5.37 -22.35 1.28
N ILE A 117 -4.16 -22.50 0.70
CA ILE A 117 -3.99 -22.38 -0.75
C ILE A 117 -4.51 -23.66 -1.40
N ASP A 118 -5.71 -23.59 -1.95
CA ASP A 118 -6.29 -24.66 -2.75
C ASP A 118 -5.49 -24.84 -4.04
N VAL A 119 -4.72 -25.93 -4.13
CA VAL A 119 -3.88 -26.26 -5.29
C VAL A 119 -4.65 -27.18 -6.23
N GLU A 120 -5.83 -26.76 -6.69
CA GLU A 120 -6.48 -27.43 -7.81
C GLU A 120 -5.86 -26.95 -9.14
N GLY A 121 -5.00 -27.81 -9.70
CA GLY A 121 -4.60 -28.03 -11.11
C GLY A 121 -4.43 -26.88 -12.11
N GLN A 122 -5.29 -25.86 -12.13
CA GLN A 122 -5.28 -24.77 -13.11
C GLN A 122 -4.25 -23.68 -12.78
N ASN A 123 -3.84 -23.56 -11.52
CA ASN A 123 -2.84 -22.57 -11.08
C ASN A 123 -1.41 -23.00 -11.46
N LEU A 124 -1.10 -24.30 -11.44
CA LEU A 124 0.26 -24.80 -11.63
C LEU A 124 0.79 -24.53 -13.05
N ASN A 125 -0.05 -24.74 -14.06
CA ASN A 125 0.32 -24.50 -15.47
C ASN A 125 0.56 -23.00 -15.74
N GLN A 126 -0.27 -22.13 -15.16
CA GLN A 126 -0.06 -20.68 -15.26
C GLN A 126 1.25 -20.26 -14.57
N LEU A 127 1.54 -20.83 -13.39
CA LEU A 127 2.75 -20.54 -12.65
C LEU A 127 4.02 -21.04 -13.37
N LEU A 128 3.95 -22.22 -14.00
CA LEU A 128 5.01 -22.77 -14.84
C LEU A 128 5.29 -21.89 -16.06
N MET A 129 4.23 -21.42 -16.73
CA MET A 129 4.34 -20.50 -17.87
C MET A 129 5.02 -19.19 -17.45
N LEU A 130 4.58 -18.60 -16.34
CA LEU A 130 5.15 -17.36 -15.78
C LEU A 130 6.63 -17.53 -15.40
N LYS A 131 7.00 -18.67 -14.82
CA LYS A 131 8.40 -19.00 -14.52
C LYS A 131 9.25 -19.02 -15.80
N GLU A 132 8.77 -19.68 -16.85
CA GLU A 132 9.52 -19.81 -18.10
C GLU A 132 9.74 -18.46 -18.79
N GLN A 133 8.73 -17.58 -18.76
CA GLN A 133 8.85 -16.21 -19.28
C GLN A 133 9.86 -15.37 -18.49
N LEU A 134 9.90 -15.48 -17.16
CA LEU A 134 10.88 -14.77 -16.32
C LEU A 134 12.31 -15.28 -16.55
N GLU A 135 12.50 -16.60 -16.69
CA GLU A 135 13.80 -17.20 -17.02
C GLU A 135 14.31 -16.73 -18.39
N GLY A 136 13.43 -16.66 -19.40
CA GLY A 136 13.77 -16.12 -20.72
C GLY A 136 14.18 -14.65 -20.66
N THR A 137 13.44 -13.84 -19.89
CA THR A 137 13.75 -12.42 -19.69
C THR A 137 15.08 -12.23 -18.97
N ARG A 138 15.36 -13.04 -17.93
CA ARG A 138 16.65 -13.01 -17.22
C ARG A 138 17.82 -13.31 -18.16
N LYS A 139 17.70 -14.35 -18.99
CA LYS A 139 18.73 -14.69 -19.99
C LYS A 139 18.94 -13.57 -21.02
N LYS A 140 17.86 -12.89 -21.43
CA LYS A 140 17.92 -11.77 -22.38
C LYS A 140 18.60 -10.54 -21.80
N ILE A 141 18.35 -10.22 -20.53
CA ILE A 141 19.05 -9.13 -19.84
C ILE A 141 20.54 -9.44 -19.72
N VAL A 142 20.89 -10.66 -19.28
CA VAL A 142 22.29 -11.09 -19.12
C VAL A 142 23.06 -11.11 -20.44
N SER A 143 22.42 -11.42 -21.57
CA SER A 143 23.07 -11.41 -22.89
C SER A 143 23.16 -10.03 -23.53
N ASN A 144 22.19 -9.14 -23.28
CA ASN A 144 22.23 -7.77 -23.80
C ASN A 144 23.30 -6.91 -23.10
N ASP A 145 23.65 -7.19 -21.85
CA ASP A 145 24.70 -6.47 -21.12
C ASP A 145 26.13 -6.81 -21.61
N SER A 146 26.35 -7.91 -22.34
CA SER A 146 27.70 -8.22 -22.87
C SER A 146 28.04 -7.52 -24.19
N GLU A 147 27.06 -7.24 -25.05
CA GLU A 147 27.31 -6.55 -26.33
C GLU A 147 27.18 -5.02 -26.23
N SER A 148 26.34 -4.52 -25.32
CA SER A 148 26.15 -3.07 -25.15
C SER A 148 27.25 -2.36 -24.33
N PHE A 149 27.98 -3.09 -23.47
CA PHE A 149 29.11 -2.53 -22.72
C PHE A 149 30.44 -2.51 -23.50
N GLN A 150 30.65 -3.43 -24.46
CA GLN A 150 31.83 -3.40 -25.34
C GLN A 150 31.74 -2.29 -26.41
N ALA A 151 30.54 -1.95 -26.87
CA ALA A 151 30.33 -0.89 -27.87
C ALA A 151 30.54 0.54 -27.34
N PHE A 152 30.70 0.73 -26.03
CA PHE A 152 30.94 2.04 -25.41
C PHE A 152 32.43 2.36 -25.20
N PHE A 153 33.33 1.39 -25.42
CA PHE A 153 34.78 1.53 -25.24
C PHE A 153 35.62 1.19 -26.49
N MET A 154 35.01 1.10 -27.68
CA MET A 154 35.71 1.32 -28.96
C MET A 154 35.36 2.70 -29.52
#